data_AF-A0A5C6DWE5-F1
#
_entry.id   AF-A0A5C6DWE5-F1
#
_cell.length_a   1.000
_cell.length_b   1.000
_cell.length_c   1.000
_cell.angle_alpha   90.00
_cell.angle_beta   90.00
_cell.angle_gamma   90.00
#
_symmetry.space_group_name_H-M   'P 1'
#
loop_
_entity.id
_entity.type
_entity.pdbx_description
1 polymer ?
#
loop_
_entity_poly.entity_id
_entity_poly.type
_entity_poly.pdbx_seq_one_letter_code
_entity_poly.pdbx_strand_id
1 'polypeptide(L)'
;MIRETIIRNIVKRDVARESLLEDDVRRDDELLHAAACDEFGAWTTALTYAGVNVHHVGPRRDLTQARVEQQLRRLCTTGYDLGAVVNRSRDRALYEAALRYHGTWRKALTAAGINLTNVSRRRPPHMDRNTILHWIRERHATGQSMTFSSVCLENRDVALAIKRTFGSWKAAIVAANVE
;
A
#
# COMPACT_ATOMS: atom_id res chain seq x y z
N MET A 1 -25.72 33.45 9.90
CA MET A 1 -26.77 32.47 9.51
C MET A 1 -26.39 31.61 8.30
N ILE A 2 -25.63 32.10 7.31
CA ILE A 2 -25.20 31.31 6.13
C ILE A 2 -24.25 30.16 6.52
N ARG A 3 -23.21 30.45 7.32
CA ARG A 3 -22.22 29.46 7.80
C ARG A 3 -22.83 28.23 8.51
N GLU A 4 -23.78 28.47 9.42
CA GLU A 4 -24.48 27.40 10.15
C GLU A 4 -25.38 26.55 9.24
N THR A 5 -25.97 27.17 8.21
CA THR A 5 -26.83 26.47 7.26
C THR A 5 -26.01 25.52 6.39
N ILE A 6 -24.83 25.95 5.94
CA ILE A 6 -23.88 25.12 5.19
C ILE A 6 -23.44 23.91 6.03
N ILE A 7 -23.02 24.14 7.29
CA ILE A 7 -22.64 23.06 8.21
C ILE A 7 -23.79 22.08 8.41
N ARG A 8 -25.00 22.57 8.63
CA ARG A 8 -26.20 21.73 8.81
C ARG A 8 -26.47 20.85 7.60
N ASN A 9 -26.32 21.40 6.38
CA ASN A 9 -26.52 20.64 5.15
C ASN A 9 -25.44 19.57 4.96
N ILE A 10 -24.18 19.87 5.28
CA ILE A 10 -23.08 18.89 5.26
C ILE A 10 -23.36 17.75 6.25
N VAL A 11 -23.73 18.07 7.50
CA VAL A 11 -24.06 17.06 8.52
C VAL A 11 -25.28 16.23 8.12
N LYS A 12 -26.31 16.85 7.53
CA LYS A 12 -27.49 16.13 7.03
C LYS A 12 -27.10 15.11 5.96
N ARG A 13 -26.22 15.49 5.03
CA ARG A 13 -25.67 14.61 3.99
C ARG A 13 -24.85 13.45 4.59
N ASP A 14 -24.04 13.74 5.60
CA ASP A 14 -23.27 12.72 6.36
C ASP A 14 -24.18 11.70 7.06
N VAL A 15 -25.19 12.17 7.79
CA VAL A 15 -26.16 11.33 8.50
C VAL A 15 -26.98 10.48 7.53
N ALA A 16 -27.32 11.02 6.35
CA ALA A 16 -27.99 10.30 5.27
C ALA A 16 -27.08 9.27 4.57
N ARG A 17 -25.79 9.21 4.92
CA ARG A 17 -24.75 8.39 4.26
C ARG A 17 -24.61 8.67 2.76
N GLU A 18 -24.89 9.90 2.36
CA GLU A 18 -24.67 10.37 1.00
C GLU A 18 -23.19 10.72 0.78
N SER A 19 -22.73 10.70 -0.47
CA SER A 19 -21.33 10.94 -0.80
C SER A 19 -20.92 12.37 -0.42
N LEU A 20 -19.92 12.52 0.46
CA LEU A 20 -19.33 13.80 0.83
C LEU A 20 -18.10 14.15 -0.03
N LEU A 21 -17.85 13.37 -1.09
CA LEU A 21 -16.81 13.59 -2.07
C LEU A 21 -17.02 14.91 -2.78
N GLU A 22 -15.97 15.73 -2.88
CA GLU A 22 -16.08 17.04 -3.51
C GLU A 22 -16.63 16.95 -4.94
N ASP A 23 -16.16 15.98 -5.73
CA ASP A 23 -16.63 15.78 -7.11
C ASP A 23 -18.09 15.32 -7.19
N ASP A 24 -18.56 14.54 -6.23
CA ASP A 24 -19.95 14.08 -6.21
C ASP A 24 -20.88 15.16 -5.66
N VAL A 25 -20.47 15.87 -4.60
CA VAL A 25 -21.24 17.00 -4.06
C VAL A 25 -21.33 18.11 -5.11
N ARG A 26 -20.24 18.43 -5.81
CA ARG A 26 -20.28 19.40 -6.90
C ARG A 26 -21.22 18.99 -8.05
N ARG A 27 -21.41 17.68 -8.28
CA ARG A 27 -22.32 17.16 -9.30
C ARG A 27 -23.78 17.12 -8.80
N ASP A 28 -23.99 16.68 -7.58
CA ASP A 28 -25.30 16.39 -7.01
C ASP A 28 -25.94 17.62 -6.34
N ASP A 29 -25.12 18.54 -5.82
CA ASP A 29 -25.51 19.75 -5.08
C ASP A 29 -24.45 20.86 -5.25
N GLU A 30 -24.38 21.40 -6.48
CA GLU A 30 -23.45 22.47 -6.87
C GLU A 30 -23.59 23.72 -5.99
N LEU A 31 -24.81 24.06 -5.59
CA LEU A 31 -25.10 25.23 -4.77
C LEU A 31 -24.51 25.09 -3.36
N LEU A 32 -24.59 23.90 -2.75
CA LEU A 32 -23.95 23.61 -1.47
C LEU A 32 -22.43 23.67 -1.58
N HIS A 33 -21.84 23.11 -2.65
CA HIS A 33 -20.39 23.16 -2.88
C HIS A 33 -19.89 24.60 -3.04
N ALA A 34 -20.52 25.40 -3.90
CA ALA A 34 -20.16 26.79 -4.14
C ALA A 34 -20.27 27.63 -2.86
N ALA A 35 -21.40 27.56 -2.15
CA ALA A 35 -21.60 28.30 -0.91
C ALA A 35 -20.58 27.91 0.18
N ALA A 36 -20.22 26.63 0.26
CA ALA A 36 -19.20 26.16 1.19
C ALA A 36 -17.79 26.65 0.82
N CYS A 37 -17.46 26.73 -0.48
CA CYS A 37 -16.18 27.27 -0.93
C CYS A 37 -16.09 28.78 -0.73
N ASP A 38 -17.17 29.52 -0.97
CA ASP A 38 -17.22 30.98 -0.75
C ASP A 38 -17.07 31.34 0.74
N GLU A 39 -17.74 30.60 1.63
CA GLU A 39 -17.74 30.90 3.07
C GLU A 39 -16.51 30.36 3.82
N PHE A 40 -16.00 29.18 3.43
CA PHE A 40 -14.91 28.50 4.14
C PHE A 40 -13.60 28.42 3.34
N GLY A 41 -13.57 28.96 2.13
CA GLY A 41 -12.44 28.96 1.20
C GLY A 41 -12.24 27.64 0.44
N ALA A 42 -12.58 26.50 1.06
CA ALA A 42 -12.48 25.18 0.43
C ALA A 42 -13.48 24.19 1.03
N TRP A 43 -13.93 23.23 0.22
CA TRP A 43 -14.83 22.15 0.66
C TRP A 43 -14.29 21.35 1.85
N THR A 44 -12.99 21.03 1.84
CA THR A 44 -12.31 20.33 2.95
C THR A 44 -12.35 21.11 4.26
N THR A 45 -12.30 22.44 4.18
CA THR A 45 -12.39 23.31 5.35
C THR A 45 -13.81 23.27 5.90
N ALA A 46 -14.83 23.37 5.04
CA ALA A 46 -16.24 23.27 5.44
C ALA A 46 -16.56 21.93 6.13
N LEU A 47 -16.03 20.82 5.63
CA LEU A 47 -16.14 19.50 6.27
C LEU A 47 -15.51 19.46 7.66
N THR A 48 -14.35 20.08 7.82
CA THR A 48 -13.66 20.17 9.12
C THR A 48 -14.49 20.95 10.14
N TYR A 49 -15.07 22.09 9.72
CA TYR A 49 -15.98 22.87 10.56
C TYR A 49 -17.31 22.16 10.87
N ALA A 50 -17.75 21.27 9.98
CA ALA A 50 -18.89 20.40 10.21
C ALA A 50 -18.59 19.19 11.12
N GLY A 51 -17.36 19.08 11.64
CA GLY A 51 -16.94 17.97 12.50
C GLY A 51 -16.71 16.66 11.74
N VAL A 52 -16.68 16.72 10.41
CA VAL A 52 -16.45 15.54 9.58
C VAL A 52 -14.96 15.34 9.41
N ASN A 53 -14.48 14.16 9.77
CA ASN A 53 -13.08 13.80 9.54
C ASN A 53 -12.83 13.64 8.03
N VAL A 54 -12.19 14.63 7.40
CA VAL A 54 -11.85 14.66 5.97
C VAL A 54 -11.06 13.44 5.50
N HIS A 55 -10.34 12.75 6.39
CA HIS A 55 -9.68 11.48 6.06
C HIS A 55 -10.67 10.34 5.76
N HIS A 56 -11.93 10.47 6.18
CA HIS A 56 -13.00 9.49 5.96
C HIS A 56 -13.96 9.87 4.81
N VAL A 57 -13.82 11.08 4.27
CA VAL A 57 -14.79 11.66 3.32
C VAL A 57 -14.38 11.51 1.86
N GLY A 58 -13.08 11.45 1.54
CA GLY A 58 -12.57 11.35 0.17
C GLY A 58 -12.71 9.96 -0.47
N PRO A 59 -12.58 9.83 -1.82
CA PRO A 59 -12.68 8.55 -2.49
C PRO A 59 -11.31 7.97 -2.31
N ARG A 60 -11.03 7.34 -1.16
CA ARG A 60 -9.70 6.93 -0.68
C ARG A 60 -8.59 7.45 -1.59
N ARG A 61 -8.10 8.67 -1.34
CA ARG A 61 -6.96 9.30 -2.06
C ARG A 61 -5.66 8.45 -2.04
N ASP A 62 -5.75 7.20 -1.61
CA ASP A 62 -4.69 6.31 -1.15
C ASP A 62 -4.23 5.30 -2.21
N LEU A 63 -4.71 5.36 -3.45
CA LEU A 63 -4.31 4.41 -4.50
C LEU A 63 -3.96 5.13 -5.80
N THR A 64 -3.05 6.11 -5.73
CA THR A 64 -2.28 6.51 -6.91
C THR A 64 -1.48 5.31 -7.42
N GLN A 65 -1.06 5.32 -8.69
CA GLN A 65 -0.22 4.25 -9.24
C GLN A 65 1.01 3.97 -8.37
N ALA A 66 1.74 5.02 -7.98
CA ALA A 66 2.90 4.90 -7.09
C ALA A 66 2.55 4.30 -5.72
N ARG A 67 1.38 4.63 -5.17
CA ARG A 67 0.93 4.11 -3.88
C ARG A 67 0.48 2.65 -3.98
N VAL A 68 -0.14 2.26 -5.09
CA VAL A 68 -0.43 0.85 -5.41
C VAL A 68 0.88 0.06 -5.44
N GLU A 69 1.88 0.51 -6.20
CA GLU A 69 3.19 -0.14 -6.26
C GLU A 69 3.86 -0.23 -4.87
N GLN A 70 3.81 0.84 -4.08
CA GLN A 70 4.32 0.85 -2.71
C GLN A 70 3.61 -0.17 -1.81
N GLN A 71 2.28 -0.28 -1.91
CA GLN A 71 1.51 -1.26 -1.16
C GLN A 71 1.87 -2.69 -1.59
N LEU A 72 2.01 -2.95 -2.89
CA LEU A 72 2.46 -4.26 -3.41
C LEU A 72 3.86 -4.62 -2.89
N ARG A 73 4.81 -3.67 -2.87
CA ARG A 73 6.14 -3.87 -2.25
C ARG A 73 6.01 -4.24 -0.78
N ARG A 74 5.13 -3.53 -0.03
CA ARG A 74 4.87 -3.84 1.38
C ARG A 74 4.32 -5.25 1.54
N LEU A 75 3.41 -5.70 0.67
CA LEU A 75 2.90 -7.07 0.71
C LEU A 75 4.04 -8.08 0.54
N CYS A 76 4.97 -7.80 -0.38
CA CYS A 76 6.14 -8.65 -0.60
C CYS A 76 7.01 -8.73 0.67
N THR A 77 7.42 -7.60 1.22
CA THR A 77 8.38 -7.54 2.34
C THR A 77 7.83 -8.02 3.68
N THR A 78 6.52 -7.92 3.90
CA THR A 78 5.88 -8.33 5.17
C THR A 78 5.49 -9.81 5.22
N GLY A 79 5.61 -10.54 4.11
CA GLY A 79 5.33 -11.98 4.06
C GLY A 79 3.88 -12.35 3.73
N TYR A 80 3.02 -11.39 3.37
CA TYR A 80 1.64 -11.68 2.94
C TYR A 80 1.58 -12.45 1.62
N ASP A 81 0.54 -13.26 1.41
CA ASP A 81 0.35 -13.95 0.12
C ASP A 81 0.19 -12.92 -1.01
N LEU A 82 0.94 -13.10 -2.11
CA LEU A 82 0.93 -12.21 -3.29
C LEU A 82 -0.03 -12.69 -4.39
N GLY A 83 -0.77 -13.76 -4.12
CA GLY A 83 -1.74 -14.35 -5.03
C GLY A 83 -2.95 -13.43 -5.24
N ALA A 84 -3.33 -13.27 -6.51
CA ALA A 84 -4.43 -12.42 -6.94
C ALA A 84 -5.75 -12.73 -6.19
N VAL A 85 -6.09 -14.02 -6.04
CA VAL A 85 -7.35 -14.45 -5.38
C VAL A 85 -7.39 -14.03 -3.91
N VAL A 86 -6.29 -14.25 -3.18
CA VAL A 86 -6.21 -13.87 -1.76
C VAL A 86 -6.31 -12.35 -1.61
N ASN A 87 -5.65 -11.60 -2.49
CA ASN A 87 -5.63 -10.15 -2.45
C ASN A 87 -6.96 -9.51 -2.88
N ARG A 88 -7.66 -10.11 -3.85
CA ARG A 88 -9.00 -9.68 -4.24
C ARG A 88 -9.98 -9.75 -3.08
N SER A 89 -9.90 -10.81 -2.27
CA SER A 89 -10.78 -10.98 -1.10
C SER A 89 -10.34 -10.11 0.09
N ARG A 90 -9.03 -9.96 0.30
CA ARG A 90 -8.48 -9.20 1.44
C ARG A 90 -8.58 -7.69 1.27
N ASP A 91 -8.26 -7.19 0.09
CA ASP A 91 -8.27 -5.76 -0.23
C ASP A 91 -8.70 -5.55 -1.69
N ARG A 92 -10.02 -5.54 -1.88
CA ARG A 92 -10.63 -5.39 -3.21
C ARG A 92 -10.24 -4.08 -3.88
N ALA A 93 -10.09 -3.00 -3.10
CA ALA A 93 -9.72 -1.69 -3.62
C ALA A 93 -8.30 -1.68 -4.20
N LEU A 94 -7.32 -2.23 -3.48
CA LEU A 94 -5.97 -2.40 -3.99
C LEU A 94 -5.94 -3.31 -5.23
N TYR A 95 -6.72 -4.40 -5.22
CA TYR A 95 -6.83 -5.30 -6.37
C TYR A 95 -7.34 -4.59 -7.62
N GLU A 96 -8.47 -3.88 -7.51
CA GLU A 96 -9.08 -3.15 -8.62
C GLU A 96 -8.17 -2.02 -9.11
N ALA A 97 -7.51 -1.29 -8.19
CA ALA A 97 -6.55 -0.25 -8.58
C ALA A 97 -5.32 -0.83 -9.31
N ALA A 98 -4.80 -1.97 -8.88
CA ALA A 98 -3.70 -2.66 -9.55
C ALA A 98 -4.06 -3.08 -10.99
N LEU A 99 -5.29 -3.57 -11.19
CA LEU A 99 -5.82 -3.86 -12.53
C LEU A 99 -6.00 -2.58 -13.35
N ARG A 100 -6.52 -1.51 -12.76
CA ARG A 100 -6.75 -0.23 -13.44
C ARG A 100 -5.46 0.38 -13.99
N TYR A 101 -4.36 0.37 -13.24
CA TYR A 101 -3.10 1.00 -13.67
C TYR A 101 -2.18 0.10 -14.50
N HIS A 102 -2.20 -1.22 -14.29
CA HIS A 102 -1.24 -2.14 -14.90
C HIS A 102 -1.89 -3.26 -15.75
N GLY A 103 -3.22 -3.28 -15.84
CA GLY A 103 -4.03 -4.23 -16.61
C GLY A 103 -4.21 -5.59 -15.95
N THR A 104 -3.15 -6.15 -15.35
CA THR A 104 -3.21 -7.43 -14.63
C THR A 104 -2.47 -7.36 -13.30
N TRP A 105 -2.91 -8.15 -12.32
CA TRP A 105 -2.24 -8.26 -11.02
C TRP A 105 -0.77 -8.65 -11.16
N ARG A 106 -0.48 -9.58 -12.08
CA ARG A 106 0.89 -10.02 -12.39
C ARG A 106 1.76 -8.85 -12.88
N LYS A 107 1.25 -8.05 -13.82
CA LYS A 107 1.95 -6.84 -14.32
C LYS A 107 2.13 -5.81 -13.22
N ALA A 108 1.16 -5.64 -12.32
CA ALA A 108 1.28 -4.71 -11.19
C ALA A 108 2.40 -5.12 -10.22
N LEU A 109 2.53 -6.42 -9.91
CA LEU A 109 3.64 -6.92 -9.10
C LEU A 109 5.00 -6.68 -9.77
N THR A 110 5.09 -6.92 -11.09
CA THR A 110 6.32 -6.64 -11.85
C THR A 110 6.64 -5.14 -11.89
N ALA A 111 5.64 -4.27 -12.07
CA ALA A 111 5.81 -2.81 -12.02
C ALA A 111 6.27 -2.34 -10.64
N ALA A 112 5.80 -3.00 -9.58
CA ALA A 112 6.28 -2.78 -8.22
C ALA A 112 7.73 -3.28 -7.98
N GLY A 113 8.40 -3.86 -9.00
CA GLY A 113 9.77 -4.35 -8.92
C GLY A 113 9.90 -5.74 -8.28
N ILE A 114 8.80 -6.49 -8.17
CA ILE A 114 8.80 -7.83 -7.59
C ILE A 114 9.18 -8.84 -8.68
N ASN A 115 10.27 -9.58 -8.46
CA ASN A 115 10.67 -10.65 -9.35
C ASN A 115 9.83 -11.91 -9.10
N LEU A 116 8.92 -12.19 -10.03
CA LEU A 116 7.93 -13.26 -9.93
C LEU A 116 8.49 -14.68 -10.05
N THR A 117 9.72 -14.87 -10.52
CA THR A 117 10.31 -16.22 -10.62
C THR A 117 10.60 -16.82 -9.24
N ASN A 118 10.76 -15.95 -8.22
CA ASN A 118 11.25 -16.30 -6.89
C ASN A 118 10.22 -15.98 -5.78
N VAL A 119 8.92 -16.19 -6.08
CA VAL A 119 7.78 -15.90 -5.18
C VAL A 119 6.98 -17.18 -4.86
N SER A 120 7.65 -18.33 -4.83
CA SER A 120 7.02 -19.61 -4.56
C SER A 120 6.52 -19.70 -3.11
N ARG A 121 5.42 -20.43 -2.89
CA ARG A 121 5.00 -20.78 -1.51
C ARG A 121 5.92 -21.82 -0.86
N ARG A 122 6.87 -22.39 -1.61
CA ARG A 122 7.76 -23.46 -1.13
C ARG A 122 9.09 -22.91 -0.66
N ARG A 123 9.65 -23.52 0.39
CA ARG A 123 11.03 -23.23 0.80
C ARG A 123 11.96 -23.58 -0.38
N PRO A 124 12.90 -22.69 -0.76
CA PRO A 124 13.91 -23.02 -1.75
C PRO A 124 14.68 -24.27 -1.32
N PRO A 125 14.99 -25.20 -2.24
CA PRO A 125 15.88 -26.31 -1.94
C PRO A 125 17.27 -25.76 -1.53
N HIS A 126 17.99 -26.52 -0.70
CA HIS A 126 19.36 -26.20 -0.26
C HIS A 126 19.53 -24.91 0.58
N MET A 127 18.48 -24.47 1.27
CA MET A 127 18.59 -23.35 2.25
C MET A 127 18.82 -23.84 3.67
N ASP A 128 19.95 -24.53 3.90
CA ASP A 128 20.42 -24.81 5.27
C ASP A 128 21.15 -23.60 5.88
N ARG A 129 21.50 -23.69 7.16
CA ARG A 129 22.12 -22.58 7.89
C ARG A 129 23.45 -22.14 7.26
N ASN A 130 24.29 -23.08 6.83
CA ASN A 130 25.63 -22.78 6.30
C ASN A 130 25.55 -22.22 4.88
N THR A 131 24.68 -22.75 4.03
CA THR A 131 24.44 -22.22 2.69
C THR A 131 23.90 -20.79 2.76
N ILE A 132 23.01 -20.49 3.72
CA ILE A 132 22.54 -19.11 3.95
C ILE A 132 23.72 -18.18 4.29
N LEU A 133 24.59 -18.57 5.22
CA LEU A 133 25.73 -17.73 5.61
C LEU A 133 26.69 -17.50 4.44
N HIS A 134 26.94 -18.53 3.64
CA HIS A 134 27.77 -18.43 2.44
C HIS A 134 27.15 -17.46 1.42
N TRP A 135 25.85 -17.62 1.13
CA TRP A 135 25.10 -16.75 0.22
C TRP A 135 25.11 -15.27 0.69
N ILE A 136 24.95 -15.02 1.99
CA ILE A 136 25.01 -13.65 2.55
C ILE A 136 26.41 -13.05 2.35
N ARG A 137 27.49 -13.82 2.59
CA ARG A 137 28.88 -13.34 2.42
C ARG A 137 29.22 -13.07 0.97
N GLU A 138 28.80 -13.93 0.06
CA GLU A 138 28.98 -13.76 -1.39
C GLU A 138 28.25 -12.51 -1.90
N ARG A 139 27.00 -12.32 -1.46
CA ARG A 139 26.20 -11.13 -1.76
C ARG A 139 26.88 -9.84 -1.28
N HIS A 140 27.48 -9.87 -0.09
CA HIS A 140 28.25 -8.74 0.43
C HIS A 140 29.53 -8.49 -0.39
N ALA A 141 30.31 -9.54 -0.68
CA ALA A 141 31.56 -9.45 -1.43
C ALA A 141 31.37 -8.93 -2.87
N THR A 142 30.21 -9.20 -3.48
CA THR A 142 29.84 -8.71 -4.82
C THR A 142 29.24 -7.30 -4.82
N GLY A 143 29.13 -6.64 -3.66
CA GLY A 143 28.60 -5.27 -3.54
C GLY A 143 27.09 -5.17 -3.78
N GLN A 144 26.36 -6.28 -3.69
CA GLN A 144 24.91 -6.29 -3.86
C GLN A 144 24.22 -5.70 -2.63
N SER A 145 22.99 -5.20 -2.82
CA SER A 145 22.21 -4.59 -1.74
C SER A 145 21.97 -5.59 -0.60
N MET A 146 22.43 -5.23 0.60
CA MET A 146 22.18 -5.94 1.86
C MET A 146 20.89 -5.47 2.55
N THR A 147 20.10 -4.63 1.89
CA THR A 147 18.80 -4.17 2.41
C THR A 147 17.76 -5.28 2.24
N PHE A 148 17.13 -5.71 3.34
CA PHE A 148 16.12 -6.77 3.32
C PHE A 148 15.01 -6.55 2.27
N SER A 149 14.53 -5.31 2.13
CA SER A 149 13.51 -4.98 1.13
C SER A 149 13.98 -5.26 -0.30
N SER A 150 15.23 -4.93 -0.65
CA SER A 150 15.81 -5.23 -1.97
C SER A 150 15.87 -6.73 -2.20
N VAL A 151 16.46 -7.45 -1.24
CA VAL A 151 16.59 -8.91 -1.27
C VAL A 151 15.23 -9.57 -1.46
N CYS A 152 14.20 -9.09 -0.75
CA CYS A 152 12.86 -9.64 -0.79
C CYS A 152 12.14 -9.36 -2.13
N LEU A 153 12.39 -8.21 -2.75
CA LEU A 153 11.85 -7.90 -4.08
C LEU A 153 12.52 -8.74 -5.18
N GLU A 154 13.83 -9.00 -5.07
CA GLU A 154 14.62 -9.82 -6.01
C GLU A 154 14.36 -11.34 -5.85
N ASN A 155 14.34 -11.79 -4.60
CA ASN A 155 14.17 -13.19 -4.23
C ASN A 155 13.49 -13.32 -2.87
N ARG A 156 12.17 -13.31 -2.91
CA ARG A 156 11.33 -13.37 -1.72
C ARG A 156 11.53 -14.66 -0.94
N ASP A 157 11.64 -15.78 -1.63
CA ASP A 157 11.71 -17.10 -1.00
C ASP A 157 13.00 -17.25 -0.18
N VAL A 158 14.11 -16.74 -0.73
CA VAL A 158 15.39 -16.63 -0.03
C VAL A 158 15.28 -15.69 1.17
N ALA A 159 14.74 -14.49 0.99
CA ALA A 159 14.58 -13.52 2.09
C ALA A 159 13.77 -14.10 3.27
N LEU A 160 12.67 -14.81 2.96
CA LEU A 160 11.83 -15.45 3.96
C LEU A 160 12.49 -16.68 4.58
N ALA A 161 13.25 -17.47 3.82
CA ALA A 161 14.02 -18.60 4.37
C ALA A 161 15.07 -18.11 5.38
N ILE A 162 15.79 -17.04 5.06
CA ILE A 162 16.78 -16.43 5.95
C ILE A 162 16.13 -15.94 7.23
N LYS A 163 15.01 -15.21 7.11
CA LYS A 163 14.25 -14.74 8.28
C LYS A 163 13.73 -15.89 9.14
N ARG A 164 13.29 -17.00 8.54
CA ARG A 164 12.83 -18.20 9.27
C ARG A 164 13.98 -18.90 10.01
N THR A 165 15.18 -18.97 9.42
CA THR A 165 16.33 -19.68 10.01
C THR A 165 17.00 -18.87 11.14
N PHE A 166 17.11 -17.55 10.99
CA PHE A 166 17.84 -16.69 11.94
C PHE A 166 16.94 -15.79 12.80
N GLY A 167 15.61 -15.88 12.61
CA GLY A 167 14.60 -15.03 13.26
C GLY A 167 14.50 -13.63 12.65
N SER A 168 15.62 -13.03 12.24
CA SER A 168 15.65 -11.73 11.56
C SER A 168 16.79 -11.61 10.54
N TRP A 169 16.63 -10.70 9.58
CA TRP A 169 17.69 -10.38 8.61
C TRP A 169 18.95 -9.82 9.30
N LYS A 170 18.77 -8.95 10.31
CA LYS A 170 19.89 -8.41 11.10
C LYS A 170 20.67 -9.51 11.82
N ALA A 171 19.99 -10.47 12.43
CA ALA A 171 20.64 -11.60 13.07
C ALA A 171 21.40 -12.48 12.07
N ALA A 172 20.90 -12.62 10.85
CA ALA A 172 21.60 -13.35 9.78
C ALA A 172 22.87 -12.63 9.32
N ILE A 173 22.82 -11.31 9.17
CA ILE A 173 23.99 -10.46 8.84
C ILE A 173 25.06 -10.60 9.92
N VAL A 174 24.68 -10.44 11.20
CA VAL A 174 25.61 -10.61 12.34
C VAL A 174 26.22 -12.02 12.35
N ALA A 175 25.41 -13.06 12.15
CA ALA A 175 25.91 -14.43 12.10
C ALA A 175 26.83 -14.70 10.89
N ALA A 176 26.66 -13.95 9.79
CA ALA A 176 27.52 -14.02 8.62
C ALA A 176 28.83 -13.23 8.78
N ASN A 177 28.94 -12.42 9.84
CA ASN A 177 30.10 -11.58 10.16
C ASN A 177 30.44 -10.59 9.02
N VAL A 178 29.40 -9.95 8.52
CA VAL A 178 29.45 -8.87 7.52
C VAL A 178 28.75 -7.65 8.12
N GLU A 179 29.42 -6.50 8.16
CA GLU A 179 28.92 -5.22 8.68
C GLU A 179 29.03 -4.12 7.62
#